data_AF-A0A5E4ZU17-F1
#
_entry.id   AF-A0A5E4ZU17-F1
#
_cell.length_a   1.000
_cell.length_b   1.000
_cell.length_c   1.000
_cell.angle_alpha   90.00
_cell.angle_beta   90.00
_cell.angle_gamma   90.00
#
_symmetry.space_group_name_H-M   'P 1'
#
loop_
_entity.id
_entity.type
_entity.pdbx_description
1 polymer ?
#
loop_
_entity_poly.entity_id
_entity_poly.type
_entity_poly.pdbx_seq_one_letter_code
_entity_poly.pdbx_strand_id
1 'polypeptide(L)'
;MKASQTMRRYLEFFAVIEQRWADVPSYDVLLVNFGAAALRRVALPMTWLAETRRITVDASAREADSEKRRIDALLSAMPVTSVGGVALAAYHRKLQLKVVAGATTVRSNRLALTPALALLSTVDAEGRSLPTQAALVKYLSQSPGQVAAVTGFVRFLNAEHGTSLNVRIDESVLRAHRRRVREKVLLALAKRAVDSPEFELEWIRAGLAYFHDHVKPGGSVVRSPDGSGFSVSVGDNYLWIPSWARFTPTGKG
;
A
#
# COMPACT_ATOMS: atom_id res chain seq x y z
N MET A 1 -33.24 10.24 13.58
CA MET A 1 -32.33 11.27 13.00
C MET A 1 -31.74 10.94 11.61
N LYS A 2 -31.50 9.67 11.20
CA LYS A 2 -30.94 9.33 9.87
C LYS A 2 -31.78 9.78 8.64
N ALA A 3 -33.11 9.81 8.77
CA ALA A 3 -34.00 10.22 7.68
C ALA A 3 -33.83 11.71 7.32
N SER A 4 -33.69 12.59 8.32
CA SER A 4 -33.51 14.04 8.11
C SER A 4 -32.20 14.38 7.38
N GLN A 5 -31.10 13.70 7.72
CA GLN A 5 -29.82 13.91 7.06
C GLN A 5 -29.81 13.42 5.60
N THR A 6 -30.54 12.36 5.30
CA THR A 6 -30.68 11.83 3.94
C THR A 6 -31.52 12.77 3.08
N MET A 7 -32.63 13.28 3.63
CA MET A 7 -33.50 14.24 2.95
C MET A 7 -32.77 15.54 2.62
N ARG A 8 -32.01 16.08 3.59
CA ARG A 8 -31.18 17.27 3.39
C ARG A 8 -30.19 17.10 2.23
N ARG A 9 -29.51 15.95 2.17
CA ARG A 9 -28.55 15.65 1.08
C ARG A 9 -29.22 15.60 -0.29
N TYR A 10 -30.47 15.14 -0.37
CA TYR A 10 -31.21 15.09 -1.64
C TYR A 10 -31.64 16.49 -2.07
N LEU A 11 -32.12 17.31 -1.13
CA LEU A 11 -32.46 18.71 -1.40
C LEU A 11 -31.24 19.51 -1.86
N GLU A 12 -30.10 19.36 -1.20
CA GLU A 12 -28.84 20.01 -1.61
C GLU A 12 -28.41 19.58 -3.03
N PHE A 13 -28.57 18.30 -3.38
CA PHE A 13 -28.26 17.81 -4.72
C PHE A 13 -29.16 18.44 -5.80
N PHE A 14 -30.48 18.46 -5.59
CA PHE A 14 -31.41 19.06 -6.57
C PHE A 14 -31.27 20.58 -6.66
N ALA A 15 -31.02 21.27 -5.54
CA ALA A 15 -30.78 22.71 -5.53
C ALA A 15 -29.56 23.10 -6.37
N VAL A 16 -28.46 22.34 -6.28
CA VAL A 16 -27.28 22.58 -7.13
C VAL A 16 -27.59 22.35 -8.60
N ILE A 17 -28.43 21.37 -8.93
CA ILE A 17 -28.83 21.12 -10.33
C ILE A 17 -29.63 22.30 -10.88
N GLU A 18 -30.66 22.72 -10.15
CA GLU A 18 -31.54 23.82 -10.51
C GLU A 18 -30.76 25.12 -10.67
N GLN A 19 -29.86 25.42 -9.71
CA GLN A 19 -29.07 26.65 -9.73
C GLN A 19 -28.07 26.72 -10.88
N ARG A 20 -27.50 25.59 -11.32
CA ARG A 20 -26.43 25.58 -12.33
C ARG A 20 -26.90 25.35 -13.76
N TRP A 21 -27.93 24.53 -13.96
CA TRP A 21 -28.31 24.09 -15.30
C TRP A 21 -29.77 24.39 -15.66
N ALA A 22 -30.60 24.83 -14.69
CA ALA A 22 -32.05 25.09 -14.81
C ALA A 22 -32.89 23.86 -15.22
N ASP A 23 -32.32 22.89 -15.93
CA ASP A 23 -32.84 21.55 -16.17
C ASP A 23 -31.76 20.51 -15.86
N VAL A 24 -32.13 19.23 -15.83
CA VAL A 24 -31.21 18.18 -15.42
C VAL A 24 -30.17 17.91 -16.52
N PRO A 25 -28.86 18.11 -16.25
CA PRO A 25 -27.84 17.92 -17.26
C PRO A 25 -27.54 16.44 -17.50
N SER A 26 -26.73 16.16 -18.51
CA SER A 26 -26.30 14.80 -18.85
C SER A 26 -25.46 14.15 -17.74
N TYR A 27 -25.37 12.83 -17.79
CA TYR A 27 -24.71 12.03 -16.74
C TYR A 27 -23.23 12.38 -16.56
N ASP A 28 -22.53 12.66 -17.65
CA ASP A 28 -21.13 13.10 -17.67
C ASP A 28 -20.96 14.46 -16.98
N VAL A 29 -21.86 15.42 -17.20
CA VAL A 29 -21.84 16.71 -16.52
C VAL A 29 -22.07 16.54 -15.02
N LEU A 30 -23.02 15.69 -14.61
CA LEU A 30 -23.22 15.35 -13.19
C LEU A 30 -21.99 14.69 -12.58
N LEU A 31 -21.34 13.77 -13.30
CA LEU A 31 -20.16 13.06 -12.83
C LEU A 31 -18.96 13.99 -12.66
N VAL A 32 -18.73 14.93 -13.59
CA VAL A 32 -17.66 15.93 -13.48
C VAL A 32 -17.87 16.86 -12.28
N ASN A 33 -19.11 17.28 -12.02
CA ASN A 33 -19.41 18.27 -10.99
C ASN A 33 -19.53 17.70 -9.58
N PHE A 34 -20.14 16.53 -9.42
CA PHE A 34 -20.36 15.92 -8.10
C PHE A 34 -19.36 14.80 -7.80
N GLY A 35 -18.91 14.09 -8.83
CA GLY A 35 -18.06 12.92 -8.70
C GLY A 35 -18.79 11.63 -8.30
N ALA A 36 -18.20 10.48 -8.65
CA ALA A 36 -18.82 9.17 -8.44
C ALA A 36 -19.20 8.89 -6.97
N ALA A 37 -18.40 9.37 -6.01
CA ALA A 37 -18.67 9.15 -4.59
C ALA A 37 -19.89 9.93 -4.08
N ALA A 38 -20.06 11.19 -4.49
CA ALA A 38 -21.23 11.99 -4.12
C ALA A 38 -22.49 11.43 -4.80
N LEU A 39 -22.40 11.05 -6.08
CA LEU A 39 -23.51 10.43 -6.81
C LEU A 39 -23.95 9.09 -6.19
N ARG A 40 -23.03 8.28 -5.64
CA ARG A 40 -23.40 7.08 -4.84
C ARG A 40 -24.22 7.43 -3.59
N ARG A 41 -23.90 8.54 -2.92
CA ARG A 41 -24.63 8.97 -1.72
C ARG A 41 -26.04 9.45 -2.06
N VAL A 42 -26.31 9.83 -3.32
CA VAL A 42 -27.64 10.21 -3.82
C VAL A 42 -28.19 9.19 -4.83
N ALA A 43 -27.97 7.89 -4.56
CA ALA A 43 -28.39 6.80 -5.46
C ALA A 43 -29.89 6.82 -5.80
N LEU A 44 -30.76 7.11 -4.83
CA LEU A 44 -32.21 7.20 -5.04
C LEU A 44 -32.58 8.36 -5.99
N PRO A 45 -32.15 9.61 -5.75
CA PRO A 45 -32.29 10.70 -6.72
C PRO A 45 -31.75 10.37 -8.11
N MET A 46 -30.57 9.73 -8.20
CA MET A 46 -29.99 9.34 -9.49
C MET A 46 -30.82 8.28 -10.22
N THR A 47 -31.43 7.35 -9.49
CA THR A 47 -32.33 6.33 -10.06
C THR A 47 -33.58 6.99 -10.60
N TRP A 48 -34.19 7.87 -9.82
CA TRP A 48 -35.36 8.65 -10.25
C TRP A 48 -35.07 9.48 -11.50
N LEU A 49 -33.91 10.15 -11.57
CA LEU A 49 -33.49 10.91 -12.75
C LEU A 49 -33.25 10.02 -13.99
N ALA A 50 -32.72 8.81 -13.80
CA ALA A 50 -32.55 7.87 -14.89
C ALA A 50 -33.91 7.42 -15.47
N GLU A 51 -34.88 7.15 -14.60
CA GLU A 51 -36.22 6.70 -14.96
C GLU A 51 -37.08 7.81 -15.57
N THR A 52 -37.07 9.01 -14.98
CA THR A 52 -37.98 10.11 -15.36
C THR A 52 -37.40 11.09 -16.39
N ARG A 53 -36.08 11.29 -16.38
CA ARG A 53 -35.38 12.26 -17.26
C ARG A 53 -34.46 11.58 -18.27
N ARG A 54 -34.53 10.25 -18.42
CA ARG A 54 -33.75 9.45 -19.37
C ARG A 54 -32.24 9.64 -19.25
N ILE A 55 -31.75 9.97 -18.05
CA ILE A 55 -30.31 10.03 -17.80
C ILE A 55 -29.76 8.61 -17.91
N THR A 56 -28.94 8.37 -18.92
CA THR A 56 -28.23 7.09 -19.05
C THR A 56 -27.06 7.09 -18.09
N VAL A 57 -27.21 6.38 -16.97
CA VAL A 57 -26.12 6.20 -16.02
C VAL A 57 -25.05 5.31 -16.65
N ASP A 58 -23.91 5.92 -16.98
CA ASP A 58 -22.77 5.19 -17.53
C ASP A 58 -21.89 4.65 -16.40
N ALA A 59 -22.01 3.35 -16.15
CA ALA A 59 -21.19 2.62 -15.18
C ALA A 59 -19.69 2.62 -15.56
N SER A 60 -19.38 2.64 -16.86
CA SER A 60 -18.01 2.72 -17.36
C SER A 60 -17.40 4.09 -17.06
N ALA A 61 -18.14 5.17 -17.32
CA ALA A 61 -17.71 6.53 -16.98
C ALA A 61 -17.48 6.70 -15.46
N ARG A 62 -18.36 6.12 -14.61
CA ARG A 62 -18.18 6.11 -13.14
C ARG A 62 -16.88 5.43 -12.69
N GLU A 63 -16.58 4.28 -13.28
CA GLU A 63 -15.37 3.53 -12.94
C GLU A 63 -14.13 4.29 -13.44
N ALA A 64 -14.18 4.86 -14.65
CA ALA A 64 -13.09 5.68 -15.19
C ALA A 64 -12.78 6.90 -14.31
N ASP A 65 -13.80 7.63 -13.85
CA ASP A 65 -13.66 8.75 -12.91
C ASP A 65 -13.08 8.29 -11.56
N SER A 66 -13.50 7.12 -11.06
CA SER A 66 -12.96 6.55 -9.82
C SER A 66 -11.50 6.14 -9.95
N GLU A 67 -11.11 5.51 -11.06
CA GLU A 67 -9.71 5.14 -11.33
C GLU A 67 -8.84 6.38 -11.53
N LYS A 68 -9.34 7.42 -12.20
CA LYS A 68 -8.64 8.70 -12.35
C LYS A 68 -8.31 9.32 -10.98
N ARG A 69 -9.29 9.42 -10.07
CA ARG A 69 -9.03 9.92 -8.70
C ARG A 69 -7.99 9.09 -7.96
N ARG A 70 -8.01 7.76 -8.12
CA ARG A 70 -7.02 6.88 -7.48
C ARG A 70 -5.62 7.11 -8.05
N ILE A 71 -5.50 7.32 -9.36
CA ILE A 71 -4.23 7.69 -10.00
C ILE A 71 -3.75 9.05 -9.49
N ASP A 72 -4.62 10.05 -9.43
CA ASP A 72 -4.28 11.39 -8.93
C ASP A 72 -3.78 11.33 -7.48
N ALA A 73 -4.39 10.49 -6.65
CA ALA A 73 -3.95 10.25 -5.27
C ALA A 73 -2.56 9.59 -5.21
N LEU A 74 -2.26 8.62 -6.10
CA LEU A 74 -0.93 8.01 -6.19
C LEU A 74 0.13 9.03 -6.61
N LEU A 75 -0.19 9.90 -7.56
CA LEU A 75 0.73 10.94 -8.04
C LEU A 75 0.98 12.03 -6.98
N SER A 76 -0.05 12.35 -6.19
CA SER A 76 0.02 13.35 -5.13
C SER A 76 0.71 12.83 -3.85
N ALA A 77 0.98 11.53 -3.76
CA ALA A 77 1.64 10.93 -2.61
C ALA A 77 3.11 11.33 -2.46
N MET A 78 3.68 12.00 -3.48
CA MET A 78 5.07 12.46 -3.49
C MET A 78 5.14 13.88 -4.05
N PRO A 79 6.06 14.74 -3.57
CA PRO A 79 6.19 16.09 -4.09
C PRO A 79 6.48 16.09 -5.60
N VAL A 80 5.70 16.86 -6.37
CA VAL A 80 5.81 16.90 -7.84
C VAL A 80 7.18 17.41 -8.34
N THR A 81 7.88 18.18 -7.51
CA THR A 81 9.23 18.72 -7.79
C THR A 81 10.35 17.77 -7.40
N SER A 82 10.06 16.70 -6.66
CA SER A 82 11.06 15.71 -6.26
C SER A 82 11.47 14.82 -7.44
N VAL A 83 12.67 14.25 -7.39
CA VAL A 83 13.18 13.36 -8.44
C VAL A 83 12.25 12.15 -8.63
N GLY A 84 11.78 11.56 -7.54
CA GLY A 84 10.82 10.45 -7.54
C GLY A 84 9.45 10.85 -8.08
N GLY A 85 8.94 12.03 -7.70
CA GLY A 85 7.66 12.55 -8.19
C GLY A 85 7.69 12.80 -9.70
N VAL A 86 8.78 13.39 -10.20
CA VAL A 86 9.00 13.59 -11.64
C VAL A 86 9.06 12.26 -12.38
N ALA A 87 9.80 11.27 -11.86
CA ALA A 87 9.90 9.94 -12.47
C ALA A 87 8.55 9.21 -12.47
N LEU A 88 7.78 9.29 -11.38
CA LEU A 88 6.45 8.67 -11.28
C LEU A 88 5.46 9.30 -12.26
N ALA A 89 5.44 10.62 -12.36
CA ALA A 89 4.59 11.34 -13.32
C ALA A 89 4.99 11.04 -14.77
N ALA A 90 6.29 10.94 -15.07
CA ALA A 90 6.79 10.55 -16.38
C ALA A 90 6.39 9.11 -16.75
N TYR A 91 6.48 8.19 -15.78
CA TYR A 91 6.01 6.82 -15.98
C TYR A 91 4.50 6.76 -16.22
N HIS A 92 3.71 7.53 -15.45
CA HIS A 92 2.27 7.64 -15.69
C HIS A 92 1.95 8.13 -17.11
N ARG A 93 2.63 9.17 -17.61
CA ARG A 93 2.45 9.64 -18.99
C ARG A 93 2.72 8.53 -20.02
N LYS A 94 3.79 7.75 -19.82
CA LYS A 94 4.11 6.61 -20.69
C LYS A 94 3.02 5.53 -20.68
N LEU A 95 2.43 5.25 -19.52
CA LEU A 95 1.32 4.30 -19.39
C LEU A 95 0.04 4.87 -20.02
N GLN A 96 -0.22 6.17 -19.86
CA GLN A 96 -1.39 6.83 -20.44
C GLN A 96 -1.39 6.79 -21.97
N LEU A 97 -0.23 6.90 -22.62
CA LEU A 97 -0.12 6.72 -24.07
C LEU A 97 -0.61 5.33 -24.52
N LYS A 98 -0.36 4.28 -23.72
CA LYS A 98 -0.87 2.93 -24.02
C LYS A 98 -2.37 2.81 -23.83
N VAL A 99 -2.95 3.56 -22.90
CA VAL A 99 -4.41 3.62 -22.70
C VAL A 99 -5.07 4.31 -23.90
N VAL A 100 -4.53 5.46 -24.33
CA VAL A 100 -5.03 6.20 -25.51
C VAL A 100 -4.94 5.35 -26.78
N ALA A 101 -3.88 4.56 -26.92
CA ALA A 101 -3.72 3.61 -28.02
C ALA A 101 -4.60 2.35 -27.92
N GLY A 102 -5.44 2.22 -26.89
CA GLY A 102 -6.31 1.05 -26.68
C GLY A 102 -5.59 -0.23 -26.24
N ALA A 103 -4.27 -0.17 -26.00
CA ALA A 103 -3.46 -1.34 -25.64
C ALA A 103 -3.64 -1.77 -24.17
N THR A 104 -4.11 -0.86 -23.30
CA THR A 104 -4.35 -1.14 -21.87
C THR A 104 -5.53 -0.32 -21.34
N THR A 105 -5.96 -0.60 -20.11
CA THR A 105 -7.03 0.16 -19.44
C THR A 105 -6.48 1.14 -18.41
N VAL A 106 -7.27 2.15 -18.03
CA VAL A 106 -6.95 3.07 -16.91
C VAL A 106 -6.69 2.30 -15.61
N ARG A 107 -7.44 1.21 -15.38
CA ARG A 107 -7.23 0.31 -14.24
C ARG A 107 -5.86 -0.37 -14.26
N SER A 108 -5.44 -0.85 -15.43
CA SER A 108 -4.10 -1.44 -15.60
C SER A 108 -2.99 -0.40 -15.35
N ASN A 109 -3.19 0.84 -15.79
CA ASN A 109 -2.29 1.96 -15.50
C ASN A 109 -2.16 2.19 -13.98
N ARG A 110 -3.27 2.31 -13.24
CA ARG A 110 -3.27 2.42 -11.77
C ARG A 110 -2.55 1.26 -11.08
N LEU A 111 -2.82 0.03 -11.53
CA LEU A 111 -2.18 -1.18 -10.98
C LEU A 111 -0.66 -1.19 -11.19
N ALA A 112 -0.17 -0.62 -12.29
CA ALA A 112 1.27 -0.49 -12.55
C ALA A 112 1.91 0.67 -11.79
N LEU A 113 1.18 1.75 -11.50
CA LEU A 113 1.69 2.88 -10.70
C LEU A 113 1.85 2.55 -9.21
N THR A 114 0.99 1.70 -8.67
CA THR A 114 1.02 1.32 -7.25
C THR A 114 2.38 0.73 -6.81
N PRO A 115 2.95 -0.29 -7.48
CA PRO A 115 4.28 -0.81 -7.13
C PRO A 115 5.41 0.18 -7.45
N ALA A 116 5.23 1.07 -8.43
CA ALA A 116 6.20 2.12 -8.74
C ALA A 116 6.35 3.10 -7.57
N LEU A 117 5.22 3.62 -7.06
CA LEU A 117 5.19 4.48 -5.87
C LEU A 117 5.78 3.74 -4.66
N ALA A 118 5.37 2.50 -4.40
CA ALA A 118 5.86 1.74 -3.25
C ALA A 118 7.39 1.52 -3.30
N LEU A 119 7.96 1.27 -4.48
CA LEU A 119 9.42 1.18 -4.65
C LEU A 119 10.10 2.52 -4.38
N LEU A 120 9.57 3.63 -4.90
CA LEU A 120 10.12 4.96 -4.63
C LEU A 120 10.10 5.29 -3.13
N SER A 121 8.97 5.05 -2.46
CA SER A 121 8.81 5.27 -1.02
C SER A 121 9.69 4.36 -0.16
N THR A 122 10.25 3.27 -0.71
CA THR A 122 11.20 2.40 0.01
C THR A 122 12.55 3.08 0.23
N VAL A 123 12.90 4.02 -0.66
CA VAL A 123 14.11 4.85 -0.58
C VAL A 123 13.87 5.97 0.41
N ASP A 124 12.85 6.78 0.13
CA ASP A 124 12.57 8.03 0.81
C ASP A 124 11.12 8.46 0.55
N ALA A 125 10.41 8.88 1.60
CA ALA A 125 9.02 9.31 1.46
C ALA A 125 8.90 10.63 0.68
N GLU A 126 9.91 11.50 0.76
CA GLU A 126 9.93 12.79 0.06
C GLU A 126 10.42 12.67 -1.40
N GLY A 127 10.79 11.47 -1.86
CA GLY A 127 11.16 11.24 -3.26
C GLY A 127 12.46 11.90 -3.71
N ARG A 128 13.37 12.22 -2.79
CA ARG A 128 14.59 12.98 -3.11
C ARG A 128 15.57 12.24 -4.02
N SER A 129 15.48 10.92 -4.10
CA SER A 129 16.39 10.09 -4.91
C SER A 129 15.66 8.94 -5.58
N LEU A 130 16.26 8.43 -6.67
CA LEU A 130 15.76 7.25 -7.36
C LEU A 130 16.18 5.96 -6.64
N PRO A 131 15.45 4.84 -6.85
CA PRO A 131 15.78 3.56 -6.25
C PRO A 131 17.14 3.05 -6.71
N THR A 132 17.92 2.56 -5.75
CA THR A 132 19.14 1.79 -5.98
C THR A 132 18.83 0.29 -5.96
N GLN A 133 19.79 -0.55 -6.36
CA GLN A 133 19.64 -1.99 -6.26
C GLN A 133 19.35 -2.45 -4.82
N ALA A 134 19.94 -1.79 -3.82
CA ALA A 134 19.67 -2.08 -2.42
C ALA A 134 18.22 -1.75 -2.02
N ALA A 135 17.66 -0.64 -2.53
CA ALA A 135 16.26 -0.29 -2.31
C ALA A 135 15.32 -1.31 -2.98
N LEU A 136 15.66 -1.78 -4.18
CA LEU A 136 14.91 -2.82 -4.87
C LEU A 136 14.94 -4.16 -4.13
N VAL A 137 16.11 -4.59 -3.62
CA VAL A 137 16.25 -5.76 -2.74
C VAL A 137 15.38 -5.61 -1.51
N LYS A 138 15.43 -4.45 -0.83
CA LYS A 138 14.61 -4.16 0.35
C LYS A 138 13.12 -4.29 0.03
N TYR A 139 12.66 -3.65 -1.03
CA TYR A 139 11.26 -3.70 -1.48
C TYR A 139 10.80 -5.13 -1.78
N LEU A 140 11.53 -5.87 -2.62
CA LEU A 140 11.16 -7.24 -3.00
C LEU A 140 11.31 -8.24 -1.85
N SER A 141 12.20 -7.98 -0.88
CA SER A 141 12.30 -8.80 0.32
C SER A 141 11.05 -8.70 1.20
N GLN A 142 10.36 -7.55 1.17
CA GLN A 142 9.11 -7.30 1.91
C GLN A 142 7.87 -7.72 1.10
N SER A 143 7.94 -7.65 -0.24
CA SER A 143 6.84 -7.96 -1.14
C SER A 143 7.27 -8.90 -2.28
N PRO A 144 7.55 -10.19 -2.02
CA PRO A 144 8.08 -11.12 -3.03
C PRO A 144 7.15 -11.29 -4.25
N GLY A 145 5.83 -11.20 -4.07
CA GLY A 145 4.86 -11.32 -5.16
C GLY A 145 4.81 -10.14 -6.13
N GLN A 146 5.55 -9.04 -5.86
CA GLN A 146 5.48 -7.81 -6.66
C GLN A 146 6.52 -7.72 -7.78
N VAL A 147 7.35 -8.76 -7.98
CA VAL A 147 8.41 -8.81 -9.01
C VAL A 147 7.86 -8.44 -10.40
N ALA A 148 6.79 -9.10 -10.83
CA ALA A 148 6.17 -8.83 -12.14
C ALA A 148 5.59 -7.41 -12.23
N ALA A 149 4.96 -6.94 -11.15
CA ALA A 149 4.27 -5.66 -11.10
C ALA A 149 5.24 -4.47 -11.15
N VAL A 150 6.42 -4.58 -10.51
CA VAL A 150 7.44 -3.53 -10.48
C VAL A 150 8.36 -3.52 -11.70
N THR A 151 8.42 -4.63 -12.46
CA THR A 151 9.31 -4.80 -13.61
C THR A 151 9.14 -3.69 -14.66
N GLY A 152 7.90 -3.28 -14.95
CA GLY A 152 7.62 -2.22 -15.92
C GLY A 152 8.25 -0.88 -15.54
N PHE A 153 8.18 -0.54 -14.25
CA PHE A 153 8.76 0.69 -13.73
C PHE A 153 10.29 0.63 -13.67
N VAL A 154 10.86 -0.50 -13.27
CA VAL A 154 12.32 -0.69 -13.27
C VAL A 154 12.89 -0.57 -14.69
N ARG A 155 12.24 -1.17 -15.69
CA ARG A 155 12.64 -1.01 -17.11
C ARG A 155 12.56 0.46 -17.54
N PHE A 156 11.53 1.17 -17.11
CA PHE A 156 11.41 2.61 -17.36
C PHE A 156 12.58 3.38 -16.73
N LEU A 157 12.90 3.15 -15.45
CA LEU A 157 14.02 3.82 -14.78
C LEU A 157 15.37 3.52 -15.45
N ASN A 158 15.61 2.27 -15.85
CA ASN A 158 16.85 1.92 -16.55
C ASN A 158 16.96 2.65 -17.90
N ALA A 159 15.86 2.77 -18.64
CA ALA A 159 15.85 3.40 -19.95
C ALA A 159 15.98 4.93 -19.89
N GLU A 160 15.24 5.58 -19.00
CA GLU A 160 15.16 7.06 -18.95
C GLU A 160 16.17 7.69 -17.97
N HIS A 161 16.69 6.91 -17.01
CA HIS A 161 17.54 7.42 -15.93
C HIS A 161 18.83 6.61 -15.70
N GLY A 162 19.09 5.54 -16.47
CA GLY A 162 20.36 4.81 -16.42
C GLY A 162 20.64 4.05 -15.11
N THR A 163 19.63 3.77 -14.29
CA THR A 163 19.79 3.23 -12.92
C THR A 163 20.30 1.78 -12.83
N SER A 164 20.41 1.08 -13.96
CA SER A 164 20.98 -0.29 -14.10
C SER A 164 20.44 -1.30 -13.07
N LEU A 165 19.17 -1.16 -12.69
CA LEU A 165 18.50 -2.02 -11.72
C LEU A 165 18.18 -3.39 -12.30
N ASN A 166 18.41 -4.44 -11.52
CA ASN A 166 18.07 -5.81 -11.89
C ASN A 166 16.96 -6.37 -10.99
N VAL A 167 15.83 -6.71 -11.62
CA VAL A 167 14.66 -7.28 -10.95
C VAL A 167 14.81 -8.79 -10.70
N ARG A 168 15.70 -9.47 -11.44
CA ARG A 168 16.03 -10.88 -11.23
C ARG A 168 17.04 -10.97 -10.09
N ILE A 169 16.53 -11.05 -8.87
CA ILE A 169 17.32 -11.17 -7.64
C ILE A 169 17.18 -12.60 -7.13
N ASP A 170 18.31 -13.22 -6.79
CA ASP A 170 18.30 -14.57 -6.24
C ASP A 170 17.54 -14.62 -4.90
N GLU A 171 16.74 -15.66 -4.73
CA GLU A 171 15.95 -15.85 -3.50
C GLU A 171 16.84 -16.00 -2.26
N SER A 172 18.09 -16.46 -2.43
CA SER A 172 19.10 -16.48 -1.36
C SER A 172 19.44 -15.08 -0.86
N VAL A 173 19.58 -14.10 -1.76
CA VAL A 173 19.85 -12.69 -1.43
C VAL A 173 18.67 -12.07 -0.69
N LEU A 174 17.44 -12.32 -1.17
CA LEU A 174 16.23 -11.83 -0.50
C LEU A 174 16.05 -12.44 0.89
N ARG A 175 16.29 -13.76 1.04
CA ARG A 175 16.28 -14.45 2.34
C ARG A 175 17.34 -13.89 3.29
N ALA A 176 18.58 -13.72 2.82
CA ALA A 176 19.66 -13.13 3.60
C ALA A 176 19.32 -11.72 4.06
N HIS A 177 18.71 -10.89 3.19
CA HIS A 177 18.25 -9.56 3.56
C HIS A 177 17.16 -9.61 4.64
N ARG A 178 16.12 -10.44 4.47
CA ARG A 178 15.06 -10.61 5.49
C ARG A 178 15.63 -11.04 6.84
N ARG A 179 16.54 -12.01 6.84
CA ARG A 179 17.20 -12.51 8.05
C ARG A 179 17.97 -11.40 8.77
N ARG A 180 18.78 -10.62 8.04
CA ARG A 180 19.51 -9.46 8.60
C ARG A 180 18.60 -8.39 9.20
N VAL A 181 17.46 -8.11 8.56
CA VAL A 181 16.48 -7.14 9.10
C VAL A 181 15.90 -7.65 10.42
N ARG A 182 15.48 -8.91 10.48
CA ARG A 182 14.93 -9.53 11.70
C ARG A 182 15.97 -9.63 12.82
N GLU A 183 17.22 -9.91 12.48
CA GLU A 183 18.34 -9.90 13.42
C GLU A 183 18.52 -8.52 14.07
N LYS A 184 18.49 -7.44 13.27
CA LYS A 184 18.58 -6.07 13.79
C LYS A 184 17.44 -5.75 14.76
N VAL A 185 16.24 -6.25 14.50
CA VAL A 185 15.09 -6.10 15.41
C VAL A 185 15.37 -6.81 16.74
N LEU A 186 15.82 -8.07 16.71
CA LEU A 186 16.18 -8.80 17.93
C LEU A 186 17.30 -8.12 18.72
N LEU A 187 18.35 -7.66 18.06
CA LEU A 187 19.45 -6.94 18.71
C LEU A 187 18.98 -5.61 19.33
N ALA A 188 18.09 -4.89 18.65
CA ALA A 188 17.51 -3.66 19.19
C ALA A 188 16.63 -3.95 20.42
N LEU A 189 15.84 -5.03 20.40
CA LEU A 189 15.05 -5.48 21.56
C LEU A 189 15.94 -5.86 22.74
N ALA A 190 16.99 -6.64 22.50
CA ALA A 190 17.92 -7.08 23.54
C ALA A 190 18.58 -5.89 24.27
N LYS A 191 18.89 -4.81 23.55
CA LYS A 191 19.48 -3.58 24.13
C LYS A 191 18.53 -2.80 25.03
N ARG A 192 17.22 -2.93 24.85
CA ARG A 192 16.19 -2.27 25.66
C ARG A 192 15.40 -3.28 26.50
N ALA A 193 16.01 -4.42 26.82
CA ALA A 193 15.34 -5.48 27.53
C ALA A 193 14.79 -4.97 28.87
N VAL A 194 13.49 -5.15 29.06
CA VAL A 194 12.76 -4.84 30.29
C VAL A 194 11.89 -6.03 30.58
N ASP A 195 11.86 -6.48 31.84
CA ASP A 195 10.99 -7.59 32.23
C ASP A 195 9.55 -7.07 32.34
N SER A 196 8.82 -7.13 31.22
CA SER A 196 7.40 -6.81 31.15
C SER A 196 6.68 -7.79 30.21
N PRO A 197 5.38 -8.07 30.44
CA PRO A 197 4.60 -8.94 29.57
C PRO A 197 4.58 -8.48 28.09
N GLU A 198 4.53 -7.16 27.87
CA GLU A 198 4.53 -6.56 26.54
C GLU A 198 5.86 -6.80 25.81
N PHE A 199 6.97 -6.61 26.52
CA PHE A 199 8.31 -6.87 25.98
C PHE A 199 8.51 -8.36 25.68
N GLU A 200 8.07 -9.25 26.57
CA GLU A 200 8.15 -10.70 26.34
C GLU A 200 7.41 -11.10 25.06
N LEU A 201 6.20 -10.58 24.85
CA LEU A 201 5.43 -10.84 23.65
C LEU A 201 6.11 -10.27 22.38
N GLU A 202 6.73 -9.09 22.47
CA GLU A 202 7.49 -8.49 21.38
C GLU A 202 8.74 -9.33 21.04
N TRP A 203 9.47 -9.79 22.06
CA TRP A 203 10.63 -10.68 21.93
C TRP A 203 10.24 -12.00 21.28
N ILE A 204 9.16 -12.65 21.74
CA ILE A 204 8.68 -13.90 21.19
C ILE A 204 8.31 -13.74 19.72
N ARG A 205 7.58 -12.69 19.35
CA ARG A 205 7.21 -12.43 17.95
C ARG A 205 8.43 -12.19 17.07
N ALA A 206 9.40 -11.42 17.54
CA ALA A 206 10.65 -11.17 16.82
C ALA A 206 11.49 -12.46 16.69
N GLY A 207 11.54 -13.27 17.75
CA GLY A 207 12.22 -14.56 17.79
C GLY A 207 11.63 -15.56 16.82
N LEU A 208 10.31 -15.74 16.83
CA LEU A 208 9.59 -16.58 15.87
C LEU A 208 9.91 -16.17 14.43
N ALA A 209 9.93 -14.86 14.17
CA ALA A 209 10.19 -14.36 12.83
C ALA A 209 11.62 -14.67 12.40
N TYR A 210 12.60 -14.50 13.30
CA TYR A 210 14.01 -14.69 12.97
C TYR A 210 14.42 -16.17 12.89
N PHE A 211 14.06 -16.98 13.89
CA PHE A 211 14.51 -18.36 14.00
C PHE A 211 13.68 -19.34 13.17
N HIS A 212 12.40 -19.03 12.96
CA HIS A 212 11.44 -20.00 12.41
C HIS A 212 10.61 -19.45 11.24
N ASP A 213 10.90 -18.25 10.72
CA ASP A 213 10.13 -17.63 9.63
C ASP A 213 8.62 -17.45 9.93
N HIS A 214 8.22 -17.46 11.21
CA HIS A 214 6.83 -17.35 11.67
C HIS A 214 6.56 -16.01 12.36
N VAL A 215 5.37 -15.42 12.19
CA VAL A 215 5.11 -14.04 12.66
C VAL A 215 4.12 -13.97 13.82
N LYS A 216 3.41 -15.07 14.12
CA LYS A 216 2.36 -15.08 15.15
C LYS A 216 2.47 -16.32 16.03
N PRO A 217 2.45 -16.16 17.36
CA PRO A 217 2.22 -17.28 18.26
C PRO A 217 0.78 -17.80 18.07
N GLY A 218 0.57 -19.10 18.25
CA GLY A 218 -0.76 -19.72 18.20
C GLY A 218 -1.60 -19.35 19.42
N GLY A 219 -1.12 -19.65 20.63
CA GLY A 219 -1.82 -19.28 21.86
C GLY A 219 -1.12 -19.65 23.17
N SER A 220 -0.32 -20.72 23.19
CA SER A 220 0.46 -21.13 24.38
C SER A 220 1.91 -20.66 24.27
N VAL A 221 2.37 -20.01 25.33
CA VAL A 221 3.77 -19.67 25.58
C VAL A 221 4.11 -20.23 26.96
N VAL A 222 5.15 -21.05 27.03
CA VAL A 222 5.66 -21.61 28.27
C VAL A 222 7.10 -21.17 28.44
N ARG A 223 7.37 -20.37 29.47
CA ARG A 223 8.74 -20.02 29.87
C ARG A 223 9.41 -21.26 30.48
N SER A 224 10.65 -21.53 30.09
CA SER A 224 11.38 -22.67 30.64
C SER A 224 11.69 -22.47 32.14
N PRO A 225 11.70 -23.53 32.96
CA PRO A 225 11.96 -23.41 34.39
C PRO A 225 13.34 -22.80 34.72
N ASP A 226 14.32 -23.01 33.85
CA ASP A 226 15.68 -22.47 33.96
C ASP A 226 15.83 -21.04 33.42
N GLY A 227 14.74 -20.42 32.94
CA GLY A 227 14.74 -19.08 32.34
C GLY A 227 15.53 -18.96 31.03
N SER A 228 15.96 -20.08 30.44
CA SER A 228 16.76 -20.11 29.22
C SER A 228 16.00 -19.70 27.95
N GLY A 229 14.67 -19.75 27.97
CA GLY A 229 13.84 -19.35 26.84
C GLY A 229 12.36 -19.69 26.98
N PHE A 230 11.71 -19.81 25.82
CA PHE A 230 10.27 -19.94 25.66
C PHE A 230 9.95 -21.05 24.67
N SER A 231 9.02 -21.93 25.04
CA SER A 231 8.36 -22.85 24.10
C SER A 231 7.04 -22.24 23.66
N VAL A 232 6.87 -22.05 22.35
CA VAL A 232 5.73 -21.35 21.76
C VAL A 232 4.98 -22.26 20.81
N SER A 233 3.68 -22.44 21.03
CA SER A 233 2.83 -23.22 20.12
C SER A 233 2.61 -22.45 18.81
N VAL A 234 2.81 -23.10 17.66
CA VAL A 234 2.47 -22.59 16.33
C VAL A 234 1.85 -23.74 15.52
N GLY A 235 0.53 -23.69 15.31
CA GLY A 235 -0.22 -24.84 14.80
C GLY A 235 -0.12 -26.03 15.75
N ASP A 236 0.21 -27.21 15.21
CA ASP A 236 0.41 -28.44 15.98
C ASP A 236 1.84 -28.62 16.52
N ASN A 237 2.74 -27.64 16.27
CA ASN A 237 4.15 -27.72 16.64
C ASN A 237 4.50 -26.76 17.78
N TYR A 238 5.56 -27.09 18.53
CA TYR A 238 6.18 -26.20 19.51
C TYR A 238 7.54 -25.73 19.00
N LEU A 239 7.75 -24.42 19.02
CA LEU A 239 8.97 -23.78 18.56
C LEU A 239 9.71 -23.15 19.74
N TRP A 240 11.03 -23.36 19.79
CA TRP A 240 11.88 -22.84 20.85
C TRP A 240 12.42 -21.44 20.50
N ILE A 241 12.27 -20.48 21.42
CA ILE A 241 12.84 -19.13 21.34
C ILE A 241 13.77 -18.91 22.54
N PRO A 242 15.06 -18.56 22.35
CA PRO A 242 15.96 -18.28 23.45
C PRO A 242 15.57 -17.00 24.20
N SER A 243 15.85 -16.96 25.51
CA SER A 243 15.64 -15.77 26.34
C SER A 243 16.58 -14.63 25.96
N TRP A 244 16.10 -13.39 26.09
CA TRP A 244 16.90 -12.19 25.89
C TRP A 244 18.05 -12.05 26.90
N ALA A 245 17.94 -12.69 28.07
CA ALA A 245 18.98 -12.70 29.10
C ALA A 245 20.32 -13.27 28.61
N ARG A 246 20.30 -14.09 27.55
CA ARG A 246 21.51 -14.62 26.89
C ARG A 246 22.20 -13.60 25.96
N PHE A 247 21.55 -12.47 25.68
CA PHE A 247 21.98 -11.47 24.70
C PHE A 247 22.19 -10.07 25.31
N THR A 248 21.78 -9.85 26.56
CA THR A 248 22.16 -8.66 27.31
C THR A 248 23.65 -8.74 27.64
N PRO A 249 24.47 -7.72 27.32
CA PRO A 249 25.83 -7.65 27.84
C PRO A 249 25.70 -7.67 29.36
N THR A 250 26.26 -8.69 30.00
CA THR A 250 26.47 -8.66 31.45
C THR A 250 27.23 -7.38 31.75
N GLY A 251 26.59 -6.43 32.43
CA GLY A 251 27.28 -5.27 32.97
C GLY A 251 28.48 -5.78 33.76
N LYS A 252 29.69 -5.48 33.28
CA LYS A 252 30.86 -5.52 34.14
C LYS A 252 30.65 -4.40 35.15
N GLY A 253 30.57 -4.78 36.43
CA GLY A 253 30.71 -3.86 37.55
C GLY A 253 32.09 -3.22 37.57
#